data_AF-A0A9W4VSD0-F1
#
_entry.id   AF-A0A9W4VSD0-F1
#
_cell.length_a   1.000
_cell.length_b   1.000
_cell.length_c   1.000
_cell.angle_alpha   90.00
_cell.angle_beta   90.00
_cell.angle_gamma   90.00
#
_symmetry.space_group_name_H-M   'P 1'
#
loop_
_entity.id
_entity.type
_entity.pdbx_description
1 polymer ?
#
loop_
_entity_poly.entity_id
_entity_poly.type
_entity_poly.pdbx_seq_one_letter_code
_entity_poly.pdbx_strand_id
1 'polypeptide(L)'
;MYSPQRQVIISRAAEDLARRLSSTCPQCQNPNFVAKQVTKGLPCELCNMPTEQMKSTTSVCDSCGFSHIETNKKRVADATYCQFCNP
;
A
#
# COMPACT_ATOMS: atom_id res chain seq x y z
N MET A 1 0.48 -1.46 36.78
CA MET A 1 1.08 -0.95 35.52
C MET A 1 0.10 -1.21 34.38
N TYR A 2 -0.76 -0.25 34.04
CA TYR A 2 -1.75 -0.35 32.96
C TYR A 2 -1.52 0.86 32.06
N SER A 3 -1.32 0.66 30.76
CA SER A 3 -1.14 1.75 29.80
C SER A 3 -2.20 1.62 28.71
N PRO A 4 -3.32 2.36 28.83
CA PRO A 4 -4.44 2.27 27.90
C PRO A 4 -4.03 2.49 26.43
N GLN A 5 -3.11 3.42 26.19
CA GLN A 5 -2.60 3.71 24.84
C GLN A 5 -1.88 2.50 24.23
N ARG A 6 -1.07 1.77 25.01
CA ARG A 6 -0.39 0.55 24.52
C ARG A 6 -1.40 -0.54 24.14
N GLN A 7 -2.48 -0.70 24.90
CA GLN A 7 -3.52 -1.69 24.59
C GLN A 7 -4.23 -1.38 23.27
N VAL A 8 -4.51 -0.11 22.99
CA VAL A 8 -5.09 0.31 21.70
C VAL A 8 -4.16 -0.05 20.54
N ILE A 9 -2.86 0.19 20.68
CA ILE A 9 -1.87 -0.17 19.64
C ILE A 9 -1.79 -1.68 19.45
N ILE A 10 -1.80 -2.46 20.55
CA ILE A 10 -1.79 -3.94 20.49
C ILE A 10 -3.05 -4.46 19.77
N SER A 11 -4.24 -3.90 20.06
CA SER A 11 -5.49 -4.27 19.38
C SER A 11 -5.37 -4.06 17.88
N ARG A 12 -4.93 -2.86 17.46
CA ARG A 12 -4.74 -2.53 16.04
C ARG A 12 -3.72 -3.44 15.35
N ALA A 13 -2.63 -3.78 16.04
CA ALA A 13 -1.63 -4.70 15.52
C ALA A 13 -2.18 -6.12 15.36
N ALA A 14 -3.00 -6.59 16.31
CA ALA A 14 -3.65 -7.90 16.23
C ALA A 14 -4.68 -7.95 15.09
N GLU A 15 -5.48 -6.89 14.91
CA GLU A 15 -6.41 -6.75 13.79
C GLU A 15 -5.67 -6.75 12.45
N ASP A 16 -4.56 -6.00 12.34
CA ASP A 16 -3.76 -5.97 11.13
C ASP A 16 -3.13 -7.35 10.82
N LEU A 17 -2.62 -8.03 11.84
CA LEU A 17 -2.08 -9.38 11.71
C LEU A 17 -3.15 -10.37 11.22
N ALA A 18 -4.34 -10.35 11.81
CA ALA A 18 -5.45 -11.20 11.40
C ALA A 18 -5.83 -10.98 9.93
N ARG A 19 -5.93 -9.71 9.49
CA ARG A 19 -6.19 -9.37 8.08
C ARG A 19 -5.09 -9.93 7.16
N ARG A 20 -3.81 -9.73 7.51
CA ARG A 20 -2.68 -10.23 6.71
C ARG A 20 -2.67 -11.74 6.60
N LEU A 21 -2.93 -12.45 7.69
CA LEU A 21 -2.98 -13.92 7.70
C LEU A 21 -4.15 -14.46 6.87
N SER A 22 -5.26 -13.71 6.76
CA SER A 22 -6.38 -14.06 5.88
C SER A 22 -6.12 -13.83 4.39
N SER A 23 -5.10 -13.04 4.04
CA SER A 23 -4.73 -12.77 2.63
C SER A 23 -3.67 -13.76 2.17
N THR A 24 -4.04 -14.66 1.27
CA THR A 24 -3.18 -15.77 0.82
C THR A 24 -2.67 -15.58 -0.60
N CYS A 25 -1.49 -16.15 -0.87
CA CYS A 25 -0.89 -16.15 -2.20
C CYS A 25 -1.76 -16.96 -3.17
N PRO A 26 -2.13 -16.43 -4.35
CA PRO A 26 -2.96 -17.16 -5.31
C PRO A 26 -2.24 -18.36 -5.95
N GLN A 27 -0.91 -18.45 -5.83
CA GLN A 27 -0.11 -19.54 -6.40
C GLN A 27 0.16 -20.67 -5.39
N CYS A 28 0.57 -20.35 -4.17
CA CYS A 28 0.97 -21.35 -3.16
C CYS A 28 0.16 -21.32 -1.87
N GLN A 29 -0.84 -20.44 -1.78
CA GLN A 29 -1.72 -20.27 -0.61
C GLN A 29 -1.02 -19.83 0.68
N ASN A 30 0.28 -19.51 0.65
CA ASN A 30 0.98 -18.97 1.80
C ASN A 30 0.33 -17.66 2.27
N PRO A 31 0.07 -17.48 3.58
CA PRO A 31 -0.54 -16.27 4.12
C PRO A 31 0.36 -15.04 3.98
N ASN A 32 -0.15 -13.87 4.39
CA ASN A 32 0.55 -12.59 4.34
C ASN A 32 0.89 -12.14 2.90
N PHE A 33 0.03 -12.48 1.94
CA PHE A 33 0.12 -11.96 0.57
C PHE A 33 -0.58 -10.61 0.48
N VAL A 34 0.13 -9.55 0.87
CA VAL A 34 -0.33 -8.16 0.88
C VAL A 34 0.67 -7.25 0.16
N ALA A 35 0.26 -6.01 -0.13
CA ALA A 35 1.15 -5.01 -0.73
C ALA A 35 2.36 -4.74 0.17
N LYS A 36 3.56 -4.92 -0.39
CA LYS A 36 4.85 -4.71 0.31
C LYS A 36 5.63 -3.53 -0.23
N GLN A 37 5.38 -3.17 -1.48
CA GLN A 37 6.04 -2.04 -2.14
C GLN A 37 4.98 -1.12 -2.73
N VAL A 38 5.27 0.18 -2.70
CA VAL A 38 4.44 1.23 -3.28
C VAL A 38 5.27 1.97 -4.31
N THR A 39 4.81 1.98 -5.54
CA THR A 39 5.38 2.80 -6.61
C THR A 39 4.60 4.10 -6.67
N LYS A 40 5.28 5.23 -6.47
CA LYS A 40 4.72 6.58 -6.62
C LYS A 40 4.90 7.10 -8.05
N GLY A 41 4.48 8.33 -8.32
CA GLY A 41 4.67 8.97 -9.62
C GLY A 41 3.44 8.95 -10.50
N LEU A 42 2.24 9.05 -9.91
CA LEU A 42 1.05 9.31 -10.70
C LEU A 42 1.18 10.70 -11.35
N PRO A 43 1.00 10.84 -12.68
CA PRO A 43 1.24 12.10 -13.38
C PRO A 43 0.22 13.17 -12.97
N CYS A 44 0.68 14.38 -12.66
CA CYS A 44 -0.19 15.52 -12.36
C CYS A 44 -1.12 15.83 -13.54
N GLU A 45 -2.40 16.06 -13.28
CA GLU A 45 -3.39 16.38 -14.31
C GLU A 45 -3.14 17.72 -15.04
N LEU A 46 -2.38 18.65 -14.44
CA LEU A 46 -2.05 19.95 -15.03
C LEU A 46 -0.68 19.98 -15.71
N CYS A 47 0.38 19.57 -15.02
CA CYS A 47 1.75 19.70 -15.52
C CYS A 47 2.38 18.38 -16.00
N ASN A 48 1.69 17.24 -15.87
CA ASN A 48 2.17 15.89 -16.18
C ASN A 48 3.43 15.42 -15.42
N MET A 49 3.99 16.23 -14.53
CA MET A 49 5.12 15.83 -13.71
C MET A 49 4.71 14.73 -12.72
N PRO A 50 5.62 13.78 -12.40
CA PRO A 50 5.34 12.72 -11.44
C PRO A 50 5.12 13.29 -10.04
N THR A 51 4.02 12.92 -9.40
CA THR A 51 3.69 13.33 -8.03
C THR A 51 4.07 12.26 -7.00
N GLU A 52 4.04 12.63 -5.72
CA GLU A 52 4.18 11.68 -4.61
C GLU A 52 2.98 10.72 -4.44
N GLN A 53 1.92 10.89 -5.24
CA GLN A 53 0.75 10.02 -5.17
C GLN A 53 1.07 8.62 -5.70
N MET A 54 0.47 7.62 -5.05
CA MET A 54 0.61 6.20 -5.39
C MET A 54 0.16 5.94 -6.83
N LYS A 55 1.04 5.33 -7.61
CA LYS A 55 0.78 4.84 -8.96
C LYS A 55 0.39 3.37 -8.97
N SER A 56 1.07 2.55 -8.17
CA SER A 56 0.75 1.13 -8.02
C SER A 56 1.30 0.56 -6.71
N THR A 57 0.84 -0.63 -6.36
CA THR A 57 1.38 -1.44 -5.27
C THR A 57 1.81 -2.80 -5.76
N THR A 58 2.88 -3.33 -5.20
CA THR A 58 3.37 -4.68 -5.52
C THR A 58 3.28 -5.57 -4.28
N SER A 59 2.58 -6.69 -4.43
CA SER A 59 2.56 -7.80 -3.48
C SER A 59 3.55 -8.86 -3.94
N VAL A 60 4.38 -9.38 -3.04
CA VAL A 60 5.34 -10.46 -3.34
C VAL A 60 5.19 -11.54 -2.28
N CYS A 61 5.07 -12.80 -2.70
CA CYS A 61 4.99 -13.93 -1.78
C CYS A 61 6.37 -14.27 -1.22
N ASP A 62 6.50 -14.37 0.11
CA ASP A 62 7.77 -14.73 0.77
C ASP A 62 8.16 -16.20 0.55
N SER A 63 7.20 -17.06 0.22
CA SER A 63 7.42 -18.50 0.07
C SER A 63 7.80 -18.88 -1.37
N CYS A 64 7.03 -18.44 -2.37
CA CYS A 64 7.24 -18.85 -3.77
C CYS A 64 7.77 -17.73 -4.69
N GLY A 65 7.88 -16.49 -4.20
CA GLY A 65 8.35 -15.36 -5.00
C GLY A 65 7.34 -14.80 -6.01
N PHE A 66 6.12 -15.35 -6.09
CA PHE A 66 5.07 -14.81 -6.97
C PHE A 66 4.81 -13.33 -6.66
N SER A 67 4.77 -12.50 -7.70
CA SER A 67 4.52 -11.07 -7.61
C SER A 67 3.24 -10.67 -8.32
N HIS A 68 2.51 -9.73 -7.74
CA HIS A 68 1.31 -9.15 -8.32
C HIS A 68 1.35 -7.63 -8.18
N ILE A 69 1.12 -6.93 -9.28
CA ILE A 69 1.09 -5.46 -9.33
C ILE A 69 -0.36 -5.02 -9.49
N GLU A 70 -0.83 -4.22 -8.54
CA GLU A 70 -2.14 -3.57 -8.61
C GLU A 70 -1.92 -2.08 -8.90
N THR A 71 -2.45 -1.61 -10.03
CA THR A 71 -2.33 -0.20 -10.43
C THR A 71 -3.43 0.62 -9.77
N ASN A 72 -3.11 1.86 -9.38
CA ASN A 72 -4.11 2.78 -8.86
C ASN A 72 -5.24 2.97 -9.88
N LYS A 73 -6.49 2.99 -9.42
CA LYS A 73 -7.67 3.25 -10.25
C LYS A 73 -7.58 4.64 -10.91
N LYS A 74 -6.99 5.61 -10.20
CA LYS A 74 -6.69 6.93 -10.76
C LYS A 74 -5.49 6.82 -11.70
N ARG A 75 -5.61 7.43 -12.89
CA ARG A 75 -4.52 7.51 -13.88
C ARG A 75 -3.72 8.80 -13.79
N VAL A 76 -4.31 9.84 -13.19
CA VAL A 76 -3.71 11.15 -12.97
C VAL A 76 -3.89 11.57 -11.52
N ALA A 77 -2.94 12.37 -11.05
CA ALA A 77 -2.88 13.00 -9.76
C ALA A 77 -3.60 14.35 -9.77
N ASP A 78 -4.32 14.63 -8.70
CA ASP A 78 -4.98 15.93 -8.49
C ASP A 78 -3.90 16.98 -8.25
N ALA A 79 -3.95 18.07 -9.02
CA ALA A 79 -2.92 19.10 -8.99
C ALA A 79 -2.80 19.82 -7.65
N THR A 80 -3.85 19.78 -6.81
CA THR A 80 -3.85 20.31 -5.44
C THR A 80 -2.76 19.67 -4.57
N TYR A 81 -2.34 18.43 -4.90
CA TYR A 81 -1.31 17.70 -4.16
C TYR A 81 0.02 17.59 -4.94
N CYS A 82 0.15 18.29 -6.06
CA CYS A 82 1.37 18.25 -6.87
C CYS A 82 2.41 19.22 -6.32
N GLN A 83 3.58 18.70 -5.93
CA GLN A 83 4.67 19.53 -5.40
C GLN A 83 5.26 20.55 -6.40
N PHE A 84 4.86 20.49 -7.69
CA PHE A 84 5.27 21.44 -8.73
C PHE A 84 4.20 22.49 -9.04
N CYS A 85 2.91 22.14 -8.95
CA CYS A 85 1.80 23.06 -9.22
C CYS A 85 1.32 23.77 -7.96
N ASN A 86 1.38 23.08 -6.83
CA ASN A 86 1.00 23.58 -5.51
C ASN A 86 2.12 23.27 -4.50
N PRO A 87 3.27 23.97 -4.60
CA PRO A 87 4.37 23.83 -3.64
C PRO A 87 4.00 24.29 -2.23
#